data_AF-A0A319C540-F1
#
_entry.id   AF-A0A319C540-F1
#
_cell.length_a   1.000
_cell.length_b   1.000
_cell.length_c   1.000
_cell.angle_alpha   90.00
_cell.angle_beta   90.00
_cell.angle_gamma   90.00
#
_symmetry.space_group_name_H-M   'P 1'
#
loop_
_entity.id
_entity.type
_entity.pdbx_description
1 polymer ?
#
loop_
_entity_poly.entity_id
_entity_poly.type
_entity_poly.pdbx_seq_one_letter_code
_entity_poly.pdbx_strand_id
1 'polypeptide(L)'
;MSETPASHRMPAELLLEVAKWMDNQTLLRLSRTCTSFKGEFRDQLRKRAIEYAVPTLNPSYWRHESVNAARQSQGRSDEISASTRSTLARLYSDVIWEGLRPEYAAFLPRQPLYDAIRRSQYDTVDRLLRGGGVEVANGQNFWDEPMLHIAVGLGRVEAVRLLLQHGADPNVEDKEQMRALDITPPRCAHAAIYRLLVDAGGVPSSLHMFGMYVLNLKGGACLLLDVIENVRGTGRYEPQWWVILVSAIHGEYRNFLEEIFDHRPELLQLSREDLVQQKVTLFDIAVKLARFRIAALLVQKGVPLHDAPADYYFNDGKMRRIHVPYREVWKALFTRAPGVLLDPLLERPELHDYEFKDAIRERAIELNGLGSSVQTTRM
;
A
#
# COMPACT_ATOMS: atom_id res chain seq x y z
N MET A 1 -24.79 55.47 -32.43
CA MET A 1 -24.93 54.09 -32.95
C MET A 1 -25.03 54.20 -34.46
N SER A 2 -23.94 53.94 -35.19
CA SER A 2 -24.00 53.82 -36.66
C SER A 2 -24.39 52.38 -37.00
N GLU A 3 -25.58 52.18 -37.56
CA GLU A 3 -25.97 50.88 -38.09
C GLU A 3 -25.13 50.58 -39.34
N THR A 4 -24.25 49.60 -39.23
CA THR A 4 -23.55 49.04 -40.39
C THR A 4 -24.57 48.25 -41.24
N PRO A 5 -24.67 48.51 -42.55
CA PRO A 5 -25.64 47.83 -43.41
C PRO A 5 -25.37 46.32 -43.48
N ALA A 6 -26.45 45.53 -43.55
CA ALA A 6 -26.45 44.06 -43.48
C ALA A 6 -25.55 43.37 -44.53
N SER A 7 -25.13 44.07 -45.58
CA SER A 7 -24.26 43.56 -46.64
C SER A 7 -22.79 43.37 -46.25
N HIS A 8 -22.39 43.78 -45.03
CA HIS A 8 -21.01 43.65 -44.54
C HIS A 8 -20.89 42.78 -43.28
N ARG A 9 -21.94 42.04 -42.89
CA ARG A 9 -21.86 41.09 -41.77
C ARG A 9 -21.24 39.79 -42.25
N MET A 10 -20.18 39.37 -41.56
CA MET A 10 -19.56 38.07 -41.79
C MET A 10 -20.60 36.97 -41.52
N PRO A 11 -20.75 35.97 -42.40
CA PRO A 11 -21.72 34.88 -42.21
C PRO A 11 -21.48 34.14 -40.89
N ALA A 12 -22.56 33.76 -40.20
CA ALA A 12 -22.50 33.13 -38.88
C ALA A 12 -21.69 31.83 -38.88
N GLU A 13 -21.68 31.11 -40.01
CA GLU A 13 -20.94 29.87 -40.22
C GLU A 13 -19.43 30.09 -40.25
N LEU A 14 -18.96 31.20 -40.83
CA LEU A 14 -17.54 31.59 -40.84
C LEU A 14 -17.06 32.05 -39.46
N LEU A 15 -17.92 32.76 -38.72
CA LEU A 15 -17.64 33.16 -37.34
C LEU A 15 -17.57 31.96 -36.38
N LEU A 16 -18.39 30.92 -36.61
CA LEU A 16 -18.35 29.66 -35.87
C LEU A 16 -17.04 28.90 -36.07
N GLU A 17 -16.51 28.84 -37.29
CA GLU A 17 -15.23 28.19 -37.52
C GLU A 17 -14.06 28.98 -36.93
N VAL A 18 -14.09 30.32 -36.96
CA VAL A 18 -13.06 31.13 -36.28
C VAL A 18 -13.10 30.90 -34.76
N ALA A 19 -14.29 30.84 -34.15
CA ALA A 19 -14.47 30.63 -32.70
C ALA A 19 -14.01 29.25 -32.21
N LYS A 20 -13.95 28.24 -33.09
CA LYS A 20 -13.49 26.88 -32.78
C LYS A 20 -11.99 26.83 -32.45
N TRP A 21 -11.21 27.75 -33.01
CA TRP A 21 -9.75 27.83 -32.84
C TRP A 21 -9.31 28.87 -31.78
N MET A 22 -10.26 29.49 -31.08
CA MET A 22 -9.98 30.47 -30.02
C MET A 22 -9.96 29.83 -28.63
N ASP A 23 -9.07 30.31 -27.76
CA ASP A 23 -9.04 29.88 -26.36
C ASP A 23 -10.17 30.50 -25.51
N ASN A 24 -10.43 29.88 -24.35
CA ASN A 24 -11.55 30.22 -23.47
C ASN A 24 -11.48 31.65 -22.91
N GLN A 25 -10.27 32.20 -22.70
CA GLN A 25 -10.09 33.56 -22.21
C GLN A 25 -10.40 34.60 -23.30
N THR A 26 -10.03 34.29 -24.54
CA THR A 26 -10.27 35.13 -25.72
C THR A 26 -11.77 35.17 -26.04
N LEU A 27 -12.46 34.03 -26.02
CA LEU A 27 -13.91 33.95 -26.18
C LEU A 27 -14.67 34.73 -25.09
N LEU A 28 -14.22 34.62 -23.84
CA LEU A 28 -14.83 35.34 -22.71
C LEU A 28 -14.68 36.86 -22.87
N ARG A 29 -13.52 37.34 -23.31
CA ARG A 29 -13.28 38.77 -23.58
C ARG A 29 -14.13 39.27 -24.75
N LEU A 30 -14.21 38.49 -25.84
CA LEU A 30 -14.99 38.83 -27.03
C LEU A 30 -16.50 38.90 -26.74
N SER A 31 -17.01 37.99 -25.90
CA SER A 31 -18.41 37.97 -25.49
C SER A 31 -18.83 39.15 -24.60
N ARG A 32 -17.86 39.77 -23.92
CA ARG A 32 -18.07 40.96 -23.07
C ARG A 32 -18.05 42.26 -23.86
N THR A 33 -17.33 42.30 -24.99
CA THR A 33 -17.17 43.50 -25.81
C THR A 33 -18.13 43.56 -27.01
N CYS A 34 -18.61 42.41 -27.51
CA CYS A 34 -19.50 42.35 -28.67
C CYS A 34 -20.88 41.74 -28.31
N THR A 35 -21.89 42.61 -28.14
CA THR A 35 -23.25 42.21 -27.74
C THR A 35 -24.01 41.44 -28.83
N SER A 36 -23.74 41.72 -30.11
CA SER A 36 -24.31 40.96 -31.25
C SER A 36 -23.80 39.52 -31.26
N PHE A 37 -22.50 39.34 -31.01
CA PHE A 37 -21.85 38.03 -30.95
C PHE A 37 -22.42 37.17 -29.80
N LYS A 38 -22.67 37.79 -28.64
CA LYS A 38 -23.32 37.12 -27.51
C LYS A 38 -24.75 36.64 -27.82
N GLY A 39 -25.48 37.36 -28.68
CA GLY A 39 -26.84 37.02 -29.08
C GLY A 39 -26.89 35.85 -30.06
N GLU A 40 -26.10 35.89 -31.14
CA GLU A 40 -26.10 34.87 -32.20
C GLU A 40 -25.54 33.53 -31.73
N PHE A 41 -24.54 33.53 -30.84
CA PHE A 41 -23.88 32.30 -30.36
C PHE A 41 -24.48 31.72 -29.08
N ARG A 42 -25.61 32.28 -28.61
CA ARG A 42 -26.22 31.95 -27.31
C ARG A 42 -26.51 30.45 -27.17
N ASP A 43 -27.05 29.83 -28.20
CA ASP A 43 -27.45 28.41 -28.16
C ASP A 43 -26.26 27.46 -28.31
N GLN A 44 -25.25 27.80 -29.12
CA GLN A 44 -24.03 27.02 -29.25
C GLN A 44 -23.13 27.11 -28.01
N LEU A 45 -23.02 28.31 -27.40
CA LEU A 45 -22.34 28.50 -26.11
C LEU A 45 -23.08 27.76 -24.99
N ARG A 46 -24.42 27.76 -25.00
CA ARG A 46 -25.23 26.98 -24.05
C ARG A 46 -25.01 25.48 -24.20
N LYS A 47 -24.93 24.96 -25.43
CA LYS A 47 -24.63 23.55 -25.71
C LYS A 47 -23.24 23.13 -25.19
N ARG A 48 -22.22 23.96 -25.44
CA ARG A 48 -20.86 23.75 -24.89
C ARG A 48 -20.78 23.92 -23.37
N ALA A 49 -21.56 24.83 -22.80
CA ALA A 49 -21.60 25.04 -21.35
C ALA A 49 -22.27 23.86 -20.63
N ILE A 50 -23.28 23.22 -21.23
CA ILE A 50 -23.89 21.97 -20.74
C ILE A 50 -22.89 20.80 -20.72
N GLU A 51 -22.03 20.70 -21.74
CA GLU A 51 -20.93 19.72 -21.79
C GLU A 51 -19.87 19.95 -20.69
N TYR A 52 -19.68 21.20 -20.24
CA TYR A 52 -18.70 21.56 -19.20
C TYR A 52 -19.28 21.63 -17.78
N ALA A 53 -20.59 21.89 -17.63
CA ALA A 53 -21.17 22.36 -16.37
C ALA A 53 -21.76 21.28 -15.47
N VAL A 54 -21.71 19.98 -15.82
CA VAL A 54 -21.30 18.80 -14.99
C VAL A 54 -21.23 18.91 -13.44
N PRO A 55 -20.71 20.02 -12.88
CA PRO A 55 -20.62 20.21 -11.46
C PRO A 55 -21.47 21.39 -10.95
N THR A 56 -22.44 21.10 -10.06
CA THR A 56 -22.94 21.89 -8.89
C THR A 56 -24.40 22.40 -8.90
N LEU A 57 -25.26 21.85 -8.01
CA LEU A 57 -26.32 22.52 -7.19
C LEU A 57 -26.98 21.55 -6.15
N ASN A 58 -27.76 22.10 -5.21
CA ASN A 58 -28.25 21.72 -3.84
C ASN A 58 -28.69 20.24 -3.48
N PRO A 59 -28.50 19.78 -2.21
CA PRO A 59 -28.26 18.37 -1.79
C PRO A 59 -29.42 17.41 -1.56
N SER A 60 -30.59 17.92 -1.16
CA SER A 60 -31.68 17.10 -0.63
C SER A 60 -32.50 16.44 -1.74
N TYR A 61 -32.52 17.08 -2.91
CA TYR A 61 -33.19 16.61 -4.12
C TYR A 61 -32.50 15.37 -4.72
N TRP A 62 -31.16 15.38 -4.82
CA TRP A 62 -30.35 14.28 -5.37
C TRP A 62 -30.39 13.01 -4.52
N ARG A 63 -30.45 13.15 -3.19
CA ARG A 63 -30.55 12.00 -2.28
C ARG A 63 -31.83 11.19 -2.52
N HIS A 64 -32.91 11.83 -2.94
CA HIS A 64 -34.22 11.20 -3.09
C HIS A 64 -34.45 10.71 -4.53
N GLU A 65 -34.18 11.54 -5.54
CA GLU A 65 -34.44 11.21 -6.95
C GLU A 65 -33.44 10.20 -7.51
N SER A 66 -32.12 10.36 -7.30
CA SER A 66 -31.10 9.45 -7.87
C SER A 66 -31.19 8.04 -7.27
N VAL A 67 -31.42 7.98 -5.96
CA VAL A 67 -31.60 6.72 -5.22
C VAL A 67 -32.94 6.08 -5.58
N ASN A 68 -34.01 6.84 -5.77
CA ASN A 68 -35.29 6.29 -6.21
C ASN A 68 -35.28 5.87 -7.68
N ALA A 69 -34.65 6.61 -8.59
CA ALA A 69 -34.50 6.23 -10.00
C ALA A 69 -33.71 4.92 -10.12
N ALA A 70 -32.61 4.77 -9.34
CA ALA A 70 -31.87 3.52 -9.25
C ALA A 70 -32.68 2.38 -8.61
N ARG A 71 -33.55 2.66 -7.62
CA ARG A 71 -34.43 1.66 -7.00
C ARG A 71 -35.63 1.26 -7.87
N GLN A 72 -36.15 2.18 -8.70
CA GLN A 72 -37.35 1.99 -9.51
C GLN A 72 -37.05 1.42 -10.91
N SER A 73 -35.83 1.58 -11.43
CA SER A 73 -35.43 0.91 -12.66
C SER A 73 -35.31 -0.59 -12.43
N GLN A 74 -36.22 -1.39 -13.00
CA GLN A 74 -36.20 -2.86 -12.95
C GLN A 74 -35.06 -3.46 -13.79
N GLY A 75 -33.81 -3.21 -13.40
CA GLY A 75 -32.62 -3.85 -13.98
C GLY A 75 -32.15 -3.35 -15.35
N ARG A 76 -32.76 -2.31 -15.94
CA ARG A 76 -32.34 -1.78 -17.26
C ARG A 76 -31.31 -0.66 -17.13
N SER A 77 -30.04 -1.02 -17.39
CA SER A 77 -28.86 -0.13 -17.31
C SER A 77 -28.98 1.14 -18.17
N ASP A 78 -29.57 1.02 -19.36
CA ASP A 78 -29.61 2.12 -20.33
C ASP A 78 -30.65 3.19 -19.99
N GLU A 79 -31.78 2.80 -19.37
CA GLU A 79 -32.81 3.73 -18.89
C GLU A 79 -32.31 4.55 -17.71
N ILE A 80 -31.53 3.96 -16.80
CA ILE A 80 -30.88 4.67 -15.69
C ILE A 80 -29.89 5.70 -16.27
N SER A 81 -29.10 5.30 -17.26
CA SER A 81 -28.08 6.14 -17.87
C SER A 81 -28.69 7.32 -18.65
N ALA A 82 -29.78 7.09 -19.37
CA ALA A 82 -30.52 8.12 -20.11
C ALA A 82 -31.33 9.05 -19.18
N SER A 83 -32.03 8.49 -18.18
CA SER A 83 -32.76 9.26 -17.16
C SER A 83 -31.81 10.15 -16.34
N THR A 84 -30.69 9.59 -15.90
CA THR A 84 -29.65 10.33 -15.15
C THR A 84 -29.03 11.42 -16.03
N ARG A 85 -28.72 11.13 -17.30
CA ARG A 85 -28.21 12.14 -18.25
C ARG A 85 -29.21 13.26 -18.52
N SER A 86 -30.49 12.94 -18.70
CA SER A 86 -31.54 13.93 -18.97
C SER A 86 -31.82 14.83 -17.76
N THR A 87 -31.84 14.26 -16.55
CA THR A 87 -32.04 15.02 -15.31
C THR A 87 -30.84 15.91 -14.99
N LEU A 88 -29.61 15.44 -15.23
CA LEU A 88 -28.40 16.25 -15.10
C LEU A 88 -28.38 17.40 -16.12
N ALA A 89 -28.71 17.14 -17.39
CA ALA A 89 -28.72 18.16 -18.44
C ALA A 89 -29.72 19.31 -18.18
N ARG A 90 -30.89 19.03 -17.58
CA ARG A 90 -31.90 20.04 -17.24
C ARG A 90 -31.50 20.91 -16.05
N LEU A 91 -30.79 20.37 -15.08
CA LEU A 91 -30.34 21.13 -13.91
C LEU A 91 -29.17 22.06 -14.24
N TYR A 92 -28.26 21.66 -15.14
CA TYR A 92 -27.12 22.48 -15.53
C TYR A 92 -27.45 23.70 -16.37
N SER A 93 -28.58 23.70 -17.09
CA SER A 93 -28.99 24.89 -17.84
C SER A 93 -29.37 26.08 -16.96
N ASP A 94 -29.79 25.84 -15.70
CA ASP A 94 -30.33 26.87 -14.83
C ASP A 94 -29.25 27.48 -13.90
N VAL A 95 -28.17 26.73 -13.59
CA VAL A 95 -27.08 27.14 -12.69
C VAL A 95 -26.04 28.05 -13.34
N ILE A 96 -25.73 27.79 -14.62
CA ILE A 96 -24.76 28.55 -15.42
C ILE A 96 -25.17 30.04 -15.50
N TRP A 97 -26.45 30.33 -15.24
CA TRP A 97 -26.99 31.67 -15.30
C TRP A 97 -26.76 32.52 -14.04
N GLU A 98 -26.52 31.94 -12.85
CA GLU A 98 -26.37 32.71 -11.61
C GLU A 98 -25.01 32.59 -10.89
N GLY A 99 -24.09 31.73 -11.37
CA GLY A 99 -22.74 31.63 -10.81
C GLY A 99 -22.67 30.77 -9.55
N LEU A 100 -21.55 30.04 -9.46
CA LEU A 100 -21.38 28.85 -8.64
C LEU A 100 -21.08 29.20 -7.18
N ARG A 101 -22.02 28.99 -6.24
CA ARG A 101 -21.76 29.23 -4.79
C ARG A 101 -20.96 28.06 -4.16
N PRO A 102 -20.02 28.34 -3.23
CA PRO A 102 -19.11 27.33 -2.63
C PRO A 102 -19.80 26.13 -1.97
N GLU A 103 -21.00 26.35 -1.43
CA GLU A 103 -21.84 25.33 -0.78
C GLU A 103 -22.26 24.18 -1.69
N TYR A 104 -22.21 24.34 -3.02
CA TYR A 104 -22.66 23.34 -4.00
C TYR A 104 -21.57 22.38 -4.49
N ALA A 105 -20.30 22.67 -4.18
CA ALA A 105 -19.18 21.77 -4.50
C ALA A 105 -19.24 20.45 -3.70
N ALA A 106 -19.86 20.46 -2.52
CA ALA A 106 -20.05 19.29 -1.67
C ALA A 106 -21.10 18.28 -2.20
N PHE A 107 -21.72 18.51 -3.36
CA PHE A 107 -22.82 17.66 -3.85
C PHE A 107 -22.58 17.08 -5.25
N LEU A 108 -21.32 17.16 -5.70
CA LEU A 108 -20.79 16.46 -6.85
C LEU A 108 -20.83 14.93 -6.62
N PRO A 109 -20.86 14.09 -7.69
CA PRO A 109 -21.01 12.62 -7.61
C PRO A 109 -20.02 11.90 -6.66
N ARG A 110 -18.94 12.58 -6.28
CA ARG A 110 -17.94 12.14 -5.31
C ARG A 110 -18.48 12.00 -3.87
N GLN A 111 -19.40 12.86 -3.43
CA GLN A 111 -20.02 12.72 -2.10
C GLN A 111 -21.03 11.57 -2.01
N PRO A 112 -21.95 11.38 -2.98
CA PRO A 112 -22.76 10.16 -3.05
C PRO A 112 -21.94 8.87 -3.06
N LEU A 113 -20.82 8.85 -3.80
CA LEU A 113 -19.91 7.70 -3.82
C LEU A 113 -19.26 7.47 -2.45
N TYR A 114 -18.72 8.51 -1.82
CA TYR A 114 -18.20 8.45 -0.44
C TYR A 114 -19.22 7.87 0.54
N ASP A 115 -20.46 8.38 0.52
CA ASP A 115 -21.51 7.94 1.41
C ASP A 115 -21.92 6.48 1.15
N ALA A 116 -21.91 6.05 -0.11
CA ALA A 116 -22.16 4.65 -0.49
C ALA A 116 -21.04 3.72 0.01
N ILE A 117 -19.77 4.11 -0.14
CA ILE A 117 -18.60 3.37 0.38
C ILE A 117 -18.70 3.26 1.92
N ARG A 118 -18.94 4.39 2.59
CA ARG A 118 -19.04 4.47 4.05
C ARG A 118 -20.13 3.56 4.60
N ARG A 119 -21.30 3.55 3.94
CA ARG A 119 -22.46 2.71 4.27
C ARG A 119 -22.41 1.29 3.70
N SER A 120 -21.32 0.88 3.02
CA SER A 120 -21.17 -0.45 2.41
C SER A 120 -22.26 -0.80 1.39
N GLN A 121 -22.78 0.20 0.67
CA GLN A 121 -23.80 0.02 -0.37
C GLN A 121 -23.14 -0.29 -1.72
N TYR A 122 -22.57 -1.49 -1.85
CA TYR A 122 -21.72 -1.86 -2.99
C TYR A 122 -22.45 -1.82 -4.34
N ASP A 123 -23.74 -2.15 -4.38
CA ASP A 123 -24.55 -2.00 -5.60
C ASP A 123 -24.66 -0.53 -6.05
N THR A 124 -24.79 0.38 -5.09
CA THR A 124 -24.80 1.83 -5.36
C THR A 124 -23.41 2.30 -5.80
N VAL A 125 -22.34 1.78 -5.20
CA VAL A 125 -20.95 2.05 -5.60
C VAL A 125 -20.73 1.64 -7.05
N ASP A 126 -21.04 0.40 -7.43
CA ASP A 126 -20.87 -0.10 -8.79
C ASP A 126 -21.68 0.72 -9.81
N ARG A 127 -22.94 1.06 -9.49
CA ARG A 127 -23.79 1.89 -10.38
C ARG A 127 -23.23 3.30 -10.56
N LEU A 128 -22.73 3.93 -9.50
CA LEU A 128 -22.13 5.26 -9.57
C LEU A 128 -20.83 5.23 -10.39
N LEU A 129 -20.00 4.21 -10.23
CA LEU A 129 -18.77 4.03 -11.00
C LEU A 129 -19.05 3.75 -12.48
N ARG A 130 -20.05 2.92 -12.81
CA ARG A 130 -20.46 2.71 -14.21
C ARG A 130 -20.99 3.97 -14.88
N GLY A 131 -21.70 4.83 -14.14
CA GLY A 131 -22.24 6.08 -14.67
C GLY A 131 -21.19 7.19 -14.80
N GLY A 132 -20.16 7.19 -13.94
CA GLY A 132 -19.14 8.23 -13.86
C GLY A 132 -17.77 7.88 -14.46
N GLY A 133 -17.48 6.60 -14.66
CA GLY A 133 -16.21 6.11 -15.18
C GLY A 133 -15.01 6.37 -14.28
N VAL A 134 -13.82 6.31 -14.88
CA VAL A 134 -12.50 6.41 -14.23
C VAL A 134 -12.31 7.71 -13.45
N GLU A 135 -12.87 8.83 -13.93
CA GLU A 135 -12.80 10.14 -13.25
C GLU A 135 -13.49 10.13 -11.89
N VAL A 136 -14.55 9.34 -11.73
CA VAL A 136 -15.25 9.18 -10.46
C VAL A 136 -14.51 8.20 -9.55
N ALA A 137 -13.90 7.15 -10.12
CA ALA A 137 -13.08 6.18 -9.39
C ALA A 137 -11.82 6.84 -8.77
N ASN A 138 -11.19 7.76 -9.50
CA ASN A 138 -10.05 8.59 -9.05
C ASN A 138 -10.45 9.90 -8.37
N GLY A 139 -11.75 10.08 -8.12
CA GLY A 139 -12.26 11.28 -7.46
C GLY A 139 -11.82 11.39 -6.00
N GLN A 140 -12.00 12.58 -5.43
CA GLN A 140 -11.75 12.88 -4.03
C GLN A 140 -13.02 13.31 -3.30
N ASN A 141 -13.08 13.10 -1.98
CA ASN A 141 -14.20 13.58 -1.17
C ASN A 141 -14.09 15.11 -0.93
N PHE A 142 -14.97 15.65 -0.09
CA PHE A 142 -15.03 17.09 0.22
C PHE A 142 -13.80 17.56 1.00
N TRP A 143 -13.10 16.64 1.63
CA TRP A 143 -11.86 16.87 2.36
C TRP A 143 -10.62 16.66 1.49
N ASP A 144 -10.82 16.50 0.18
CA ASP A 144 -9.82 16.18 -0.85
C ASP A 144 -9.09 14.84 -0.60
N GLU A 145 -9.72 13.90 0.10
CA GLU A 145 -9.20 12.55 0.27
C GLU A 145 -9.63 11.67 -0.91
N PRO A 146 -8.71 10.94 -1.57
CA PRO A 146 -9.06 10.06 -2.67
C PRO A 146 -10.04 8.95 -2.26
N MET A 147 -10.97 8.58 -3.14
CA MET A 147 -11.98 7.54 -2.86
C MET A 147 -11.36 6.20 -2.44
N LEU A 148 -10.24 5.84 -3.06
CA LEU A 148 -9.52 4.61 -2.77
C LEU A 148 -8.94 4.63 -1.34
N HIS A 149 -8.33 5.74 -0.91
CA HIS A 149 -7.79 5.93 0.44
C HIS A 149 -8.86 5.74 1.50
N ILE A 150 -10.04 6.31 1.26
CA ILE A 150 -11.19 6.18 2.17
C ILE A 150 -11.65 4.72 2.24
N ALA A 151 -11.78 4.04 1.10
CA ALA A 151 -12.20 2.65 1.07
C ALA A 151 -11.22 1.73 1.83
N VAL A 152 -9.92 2.02 1.73
CA VAL A 152 -8.84 1.33 2.47
C VAL A 152 -8.96 1.61 3.98
N GLY A 153 -8.99 2.89 4.38
CA GLY A 153 -9.06 3.27 5.80
C GLY A 153 -10.32 2.75 6.51
N LEU A 154 -11.44 2.64 5.78
CA LEU A 154 -12.68 2.05 6.29
C LEU A 154 -12.72 0.52 6.24
N GLY A 155 -11.71 -0.14 5.68
CA GLY A 155 -11.66 -1.60 5.55
C GLY A 155 -12.69 -2.18 4.59
N ARG A 156 -13.17 -1.40 3.62
CA ARG A 156 -14.23 -1.81 2.68
C ARG A 156 -13.63 -2.56 1.49
N VAL A 157 -13.29 -3.84 1.71
CA VAL A 157 -12.66 -4.72 0.70
C VAL A 157 -13.38 -4.66 -0.64
N GLU A 158 -14.71 -4.78 -0.65
CA GLU A 158 -15.46 -4.77 -1.91
C GLU A 158 -15.56 -3.39 -2.55
N ALA A 159 -15.51 -2.31 -1.77
CA ALA A 159 -15.39 -0.97 -2.36
C ALA A 159 -14.01 -0.76 -3.01
N VAL A 160 -12.93 -1.23 -2.36
CA VAL A 160 -11.58 -1.22 -2.94
C VAL A 160 -11.57 -2.01 -4.25
N ARG A 161 -12.13 -3.21 -4.27
CA ARG A 161 -12.23 -4.04 -5.47
C ARG A 161 -12.98 -3.31 -6.60
N LEU A 162 -14.16 -2.76 -6.31
CA LEU A 162 -14.97 -2.06 -7.30
C LEU A 162 -14.24 -0.82 -7.85
N LEU A 163 -13.61 -0.03 -6.98
CA LEU A 163 -12.84 1.14 -7.41
C LEU A 163 -11.71 0.76 -8.37
N LEU A 164 -10.91 -0.26 -8.02
CA LEU A 164 -9.82 -0.75 -8.87
C LEU A 164 -10.34 -1.34 -10.20
N GLN A 165 -11.43 -2.09 -10.17
CA GLN A 165 -12.07 -2.63 -11.39
C GLN A 165 -12.55 -1.54 -12.36
N HIS A 166 -12.95 -0.38 -11.83
CA HIS A 166 -13.37 0.78 -12.60
C HIS A 166 -12.22 1.77 -12.89
N GLY A 167 -10.96 1.33 -12.74
CA GLY A 167 -9.77 2.08 -13.15
C GLY A 167 -9.28 3.11 -12.13
N ALA A 168 -9.60 2.97 -10.84
CA ALA A 168 -8.93 3.74 -9.81
C ALA A 168 -7.43 3.42 -9.82
N ASP A 169 -6.61 4.47 -9.87
CA ASP A 169 -5.15 4.40 -9.80
C ASP A 169 -4.73 4.19 -8.32
N PRO A 170 -4.08 3.06 -7.99
CA PRO A 170 -3.64 2.78 -6.63
C PRO A 170 -2.50 3.70 -6.14
N ASN A 171 -1.93 4.50 -7.03
CA ASN A 171 -0.77 5.34 -6.77
C ASN A 171 -1.10 6.83 -6.59
N VAL A 172 -2.38 7.19 -6.56
CA VAL A 172 -2.81 8.56 -6.24
C VAL A 172 -2.29 8.94 -4.86
N GLU A 173 -1.75 10.15 -4.77
CA GLU A 173 -1.25 10.74 -3.52
C GLU A 173 -2.35 11.62 -2.90
N ASP A 174 -2.52 11.51 -1.60
CA ASP A 174 -3.34 12.45 -0.84
C ASP A 174 -2.55 13.72 -0.48
N LYS A 175 -3.15 14.59 0.34
CA LYS A 175 -2.52 15.83 0.81
C LYS A 175 -1.23 15.61 1.60
N GLU A 176 -1.06 14.43 2.20
CA GLU A 176 0.12 14.06 2.99
C GLU A 176 1.15 13.29 2.14
N GLN A 177 0.95 13.22 0.81
CA GLN A 177 1.77 12.43 -0.13
C GLN A 177 1.71 10.93 0.15
N MET A 178 0.65 10.49 0.83
CA MET A 178 0.43 9.09 1.15
C MET A 178 -0.38 8.44 0.03
N ARG A 179 -0.03 7.19 -0.29
CA ARG A 179 -0.72 6.37 -1.28
C ARG A 179 -1.63 5.37 -0.60
N ALA A 180 -2.50 4.71 -1.36
CA ALA A 180 -3.43 3.72 -0.82
C ALA A 180 -2.74 2.59 -0.04
N LEU A 181 -1.53 2.17 -0.46
CA LEU A 181 -0.72 1.16 0.26
C LEU A 181 -0.10 1.68 1.57
N ASP A 182 0.02 2.99 1.77
CA ASP A 182 0.59 3.56 2.98
C ASP A 182 -0.43 3.68 4.11
N ILE A 183 -1.72 3.57 3.79
CA ILE A 183 -2.80 3.54 4.76
C ILE A 183 -2.82 2.16 5.42
N THR A 184 -2.96 2.16 6.75
CA THR A 184 -3.19 0.94 7.51
C THR A 184 -4.69 0.68 7.61
N PRO A 185 -5.26 -0.30 6.88
CA PRO A 185 -6.67 -0.66 6.99
C PRO A 185 -7.01 -1.24 8.40
N PRO A 186 -8.26 -1.61 8.68
CA PRO A 186 -8.59 -2.39 9.88
C PRO A 186 -8.03 -3.82 9.81
N ARG A 187 -7.54 -4.36 10.94
CA ARG A 187 -6.84 -5.68 11.00
C ARG A 187 -7.54 -6.83 10.27
N CYS A 188 -8.87 -6.89 10.32
CA CYS A 188 -9.66 -7.93 9.65
C CYS A 188 -9.60 -7.88 8.11
N ALA A 189 -9.26 -6.72 7.54
CA ALA A 189 -9.23 -6.48 6.09
C ALA A 189 -7.81 -6.29 5.53
N HIS A 190 -6.78 -6.21 6.38
CA HIS A 190 -5.38 -5.94 5.99
C HIS A 190 -4.90 -6.77 4.80
N ALA A 191 -4.90 -8.09 4.94
CA ALA A 191 -4.31 -8.98 3.94
C ALA A 191 -5.06 -8.89 2.59
N ALA A 192 -6.39 -8.82 2.62
CA ALA A 192 -7.21 -8.75 1.42
C ALA A 192 -7.03 -7.41 0.70
N ILE A 193 -7.04 -6.29 1.43
CA ILE A 193 -6.89 -4.96 0.83
C ILE A 193 -5.49 -4.77 0.26
N TYR A 194 -4.44 -5.12 1.00
CA TYR A 194 -3.08 -5.01 0.48
C TYR A 194 -2.90 -5.90 -0.74
N ARG A 195 -3.39 -7.14 -0.75
CA ARG A 195 -3.31 -8.00 -1.94
C ARG A 195 -3.96 -7.34 -3.16
N LEU A 196 -5.19 -6.82 -3.03
CA LEU A 196 -5.87 -6.13 -4.14
C LEU A 196 -5.08 -4.92 -4.66
N LEU A 197 -4.51 -4.11 -3.78
CA LEU A 197 -3.74 -2.93 -4.16
C LEU A 197 -2.41 -3.31 -4.84
N VAL A 198 -1.72 -4.33 -4.34
CA VAL A 198 -0.46 -4.83 -4.93
C VAL A 198 -0.71 -5.45 -6.30
N ASP A 199 -1.74 -6.28 -6.43
CA ASP A 199 -2.14 -6.92 -7.70
C ASP A 199 -2.53 -5.86 -8.76
N ALA A 200 -3.05 -4.71 -8.33
CA ALA A 200 -3.37 -3.58 -9.19
C ALA A 200 -2.15 -2.70 -9.56
N GLY A 201 -0.93 -3.07 -9.17
CA GLY A 201 0.28 -2.30 -9.45
C GLY A 201 0.52 -1.14 -8.49
N GLY A 202 -0.06 -1.20 -7.28
CA GLY A 202 0.17 -0.22 -6.23
C GLY A 202 1.62 -0.23 -5.75
N VAL A 203 2.16 0.96 -5.50
CA VAL A 203 3.50 1.18 -4.93
C VAL A 203 3.44 2.11 -3.73
N PRO A 204 3.99 1.74 -2.55
CA PRO A 204 3.97 2.59 -1.36
C PRO A 204 4.95 3.76 -1.49
N SER A 205 4.76 4.79 -0.67
CA SER A 205 5.73 5.89 -0.55
C SER A 205 7.06 5.40 0.04
N SER A 206 7.01 4.44 0.97
CA SER A 206 8.19 3.84 1.63
C SER A 206 8.09 2.32 1.73
N LEU A 207 8.97 1.61 1.02
CA LEU A 207 9.10 0.14 1.13
C LEU A 207 9.45 -0.30 2.56
N HIS A 208 10.19 0.53 3.30
CA HIS A 208 10.54 0.25 4.69
C HIS A 208 9.30 0.25 5.59
N MET A 209 8.48 1.30 5.50
CA MET A 209 7.26 1.41 6.30
C MET A 209 6.25 0.32 5.92
N PHE A 210 6.08 0.08 4.62
CA PHE A 210 5.22 -1.00 4.16
C PHE A 210 5.69 -2.37 4.69
N GLY A 211 7.00 -2.63 4.66
CA GLY A 211 7.60 -3.80 5.28
C GLY A 211 7.24 -3.97 6.76
N MET A 212 7.19 -2.87 7.52
CA MET A 212 6.75 -2.90 8.93
C MET A 212 5.27 -3.27 9.08
N TYR A 213 4.41 -2.77 8.19
CA TYR A 213 2.96 -3.02 8.24
C TYR A 213 2.59 -4.47 7.94
N VAL A 214 3.40 -5.15 7.11
CA VAL A 214 3.11 -6.53 6.67
C VAL A 214 3.80 -7.61 7.50
N LEU A 215 4.64 -7.26 8.47
CA LEU A 215 5.39 -8.22 9.30
C LEU A 215 4.53 -9.30 9.97
N ASN A 216 3.37 -8.91 10.50
CA ASN A 216 2.46 -9.80 11.21
C ASN A 216 1.30 -10.30 10.32
N LEU A 217 1.38 -10.10 9.00
CA LEU A 217 0.36 -10.56 8.08
C LEU A 217 0.74 -11.92 7.48
N LYS A 218 -0.25 -12.81 7.39
CA LYS A 218 -0.09 -14.07 6.65
C LYS A 218 0.14 -13.75 5.17
N GLY A 219 1.26 -14.22 4.62
CA GLY A 219 1.70 -13.88 3.26
C GLY A 219 2.22 -12.45 3.11
N GLY A 220 2.55 -11.78 4.22
CA GLY A 220 3.11 -10.43 4.21
C GLY A 220 4.49 -10.35 3.54
N ALA A 221 5.28 -11.43 3.61
CA ALA A 221 6.55 -11.53 2.90
C ALA A 221 6.34 -11.50 1.38
N CYS A 222 5.42 -12.32 0.85
CA CYS A 222 5.02 -12.25 -0.56
C CYS A 222 4.56 -10.84 -0.95
N LEU A 223 3.67 -10.21 -0.15
CA LEU A 223 3.22 -8.84 -0.44
C LEU A 223 4.37 -7.84 -0.55
N LEU A 224 5.37 -7.91 0.35
CA LEU A 224 6.53 -7.05 0.28
C LEU A 224 7.37 -7.32 -0.98
N LEU A 225 7.59 -8.59 -1.32
CA LEU A 225 8.35 -8.98 -2.51
C LEU A 225 7.64 -8.54 -3.80
N ASP A 226 6.34 -8.77 -3.91
CA ASP A 226 5.51 -8.38 -5.05
C ASP A 226 5.53 -6.85 -5.25
N VAL A 227 5.46 -6.09 -4.15
CA VAL A 227 5.58 -4.63 -4.20
C VAL A 227 6.98 -4.20 -4.65
N ILE A 228 8.04 -4.87 -4.22
CA ILE A 228 9.40 -4.56 -4.68
C ILE A 228 9.47 -4.75 -6.21
N GLU A 229 8.85 -5.80 -6.76
CA GLU A 229 8.76 -6.00 -8.21
C GLU A 229 7.99 -4.87 -8.91
N ASN A 230 6.84 -4.44 -8.38
CA ASN A 230 6.10 -3.27 -8.90
C ASN A 230 6.97 -2.00 -8.94
N VAL A 231 7.86 -1.86 -7.95
CA VAL A 231 8.73 -0.68 -7.80
C VAL A 231 9.95 -0.73 -8.75
N ARG A 232 10.43 -1.90 -9.20
CA ARG A 232 11.65 -2.01 -10.05
C ARG A 232 11.59 -1.17 -11.33
N GLY A 233 10.39 -0.93 -11.88
CA GLY A 233 10.20 -0.07 -13.06
C GLY A 233 10.33 1.43 -12.80
N THR A 234 10.37 1.86 -11.53
CA THR A 234 10.29 3.28 -11.12
C THR A 234 11.61 3.85 -10.59
N GLY A 235 12.70 3.06 -10.58
CA GLY A 235 14.04 3.50 -10.17
C GLY A 235 14.27 3.59 -8.66
N ARG A 236 13.39 3.02 -7.83
CA ARG A 236 13.52 3.02 -6.36
C ARG A 236 14.25 1.77 -5.84
N TYR A 237 15.04 2.02 -4.79
CA TYR A 237 15.95 1.09 -4.14
C TYR A 237 15.24 0.07 -3.24
N GLU A 238 15.90 -1.06 -3.01
CA GLU A 238 15.56 -2.06 -2.00
C GLU A 238 15.23 -1.43 -0.62
N PRO A 239 14.30 -2.00 0.17
CA PRO A 239 14.03 -1.51 1.50
C PRO A 239 15.26 -1.63 2.41
N GLN A 240 15.20 -0.97 3.57
CA GLN A 240 16.18 -1.20 4.64
C GLN A 240 15.97 -2.59 5.27
N TRP A 241 16.38 -3.65 4.55
CA TRP A 241 16.21 -5.05 4.93
C TRP A 241 16.71 -5.34 6.33
N TRP A 242 17.86 -4.78 6.71
CA TRP A 242 18.39 -4.93 8.06
C TRP A 242 17.37 -4.55 9.14
N VAL A 243 16.73 -3.38 9.01
CA VAL A 243 15.75 -2.91 10.00
C VAL A 243 14.51 -3.79 9.98
N ILE A 244 14.06 -4.23 8.79
CA ILE A 244 12.90 -5.11 8.65
C ILE A 244 13.14 -6.47 9.32
N LEU A 245 14.26 -7.10 9.01
CA LEU A 245 14.62 -8.41 9.51
C LEU A 245 14.89 -8.38 11.02
N VAL A 246 15.54 -7.33 11.54
CA VAL A 246 15.74 -7.15 12.99
C VAL A 246 14.41 -6.98 13.72
N SER A 247 13.49 -6.16 13.20
CA SER A 247 12.14 -6.03 13.76
C SER A 247 11.37 -7.34 13.71
N ALA A 248 11.54 -8.13 12.64
CA ALA A 248 10.91 -9.44 12.51
C ALA A 248 11.47 -10.48 13.49
N ILE A 249 12.78 -10.45 13.76
CA ILE A 249 13.41 -11.24 14.81
C ILE A 249 12.86 -10.82 16.18
N HIS A 250 12.80 -9.52 16.46
CA HIS A 250 12.32 -9.00 17.73
C HIS A 250 10.88 -9.43 18.03
N GLY A 251 9.99 -9.35 17.03
CA GLY A 251 8.57 -9.72 17.11
C GLY A 251 8.26 -11.21 16.91
N GLU A 252 9.28 -12.06 16.70
CA GLU A 252 9.13 -13.50 16.44
C GLU A 252 8.25 -13.86 15.23
N TYR A 253 8.31 -13.05 14.17
CA TYR A 253 7.56 -13.27 12.93
C TYR A 253 8.23 -14.35 12.07
N ARG A 254 8.22 -15.60 12.57
CA ARG A 254 8.88 -16.76 11.95
C ARG A 254 8.48 -16.97 10.50
N ASN A 255 7.17 -16.99 10.22
CA ASN A 255 6.66 -17.28 8.87
C ASN A 255 7.11 -16.22 7.86
N PHE A 256 7.13 -14.95 8.26
CA PHE A 256 7.62 -13.86 7.43
C PHE A 256 9.11 -14.05 7.09
N LEU A 257 9.94 -14.35 8.10
CA LEU A 257 11.37 -14.58 7.90
C LEU A 257 11.62 -15.80 7.00
N GLU A 258 10.94 -16.91 7.27
CA GLU A 258 11.04 -18.15 6.50
C GLU A 258 10.75 -17.91 5.02
N GLU A 259 9.62 -17.29 4.72
CA GLU A 259 9.18 -16.99 3.36
C GLU A 259 10.10 -15.98 2.65
N ILE A 260 10.61 -14.96 3.35
CA ILE A 260 11.61 -14.03 2.78
C ILE A 260 12.90 -14.77 2.40
N PHE A 261 13.45 -15.60 3.28
CA PHE A 261 14.71 -16.30 3.00
C PHE A 261 14.56 -17.40 1.96
N ASP A 262 13.37 -17.97 1.79
CA ASP A 262 13.09 -18.92 0.70
C ASP A 262 13.17 -18.24 -0.68
N HIS A 263 12.73 -16.98 -0.79
CA HIS A 263 12.77 -16.24 -2.05
C HIS A 263 14.07 -15.45 -2.24
N ARG A 264 14.73 -15.04 -1.14
CA ARG A 264 15.93 -14.19 -1.13
C ARG A 264 16.98 -14.69 -0.12
N PRO A 265 17.61 -15.84 -0.39
CA PRO A 265 18.61 -16.43 0.52
C PRO A 265 19.85 -15.55 0.70
N GLU A 266 20.17 -14.65 -0.24
CA GLU A 266 21.27 -13.70 -0.14
C GLU A 266 21.16 -12.78 1.09
N LEU A 267 19.94 -12.54 1.59
CA LEU A 267 19.71 -11.70 2.77
C LEU A 267 20.23 -12.33 4.07
N LEU A 268 20.52 -13.63 4.09
CA LEU A 268 21.15 -14.29 5.25
C LEU A 268 22.59 -13.81 5.50
N GLN A 269 23.24 -13.27 4.47
CA GLN A 269 24.61 -12.76 4.56
C GLN A 269 24.67 -11.33 5.09
N LEU A 270 23.51 -10.68 5.30
CA LEU A 270 23.45 -9.31 5.79
C LEU A 270 24.13 -9.16 7.16
N SER A 271 24.92 -8.10 7.25
CA SER A 271 25.63 -7.74 8.46
C SER A 271 25.77 -6.23 8.59
N ARG A 272 25.94 -5.76 9.82
CA ARG A 272 26.36 -4.38 10.11
C ARG A 272 27.56 -4.37 11.05
N GLU A 273 28.33 -3.29 10.99
CA GLU A 273 29.39 -3.03 11.96
C GLU A 273 28.77 -2.42 13.23
N ASP A 274 29.12 -2.97 14.40
CA ASP A 274 28.79 -2.35 15.69
C ASP A 274 29.78 -1.20 16.00
N LEU A 275 29.56 -0.48 17.10
CA LEU A 275 30.39 0.63 17.59
C LEU A 275 31.87 0.25 17.80
N VAL A 276 32.16 -1.06 17.92
CA VAL A 276 33.51 -1.63 18.09
C VAL A 276 34.05 -2.22 16.78
N GLN A 277 33.47 -1.86 15.62
CA GLN A 277 33.82 -2.36 14.28
C GLN A 277 33.70 -3.89 14.11
N GLN A 278 32.97 -4.56 15.02
CA GLN A 278 32.70 -5.98 14.89
C GLN A 278 31.51 -6.20 13.96
N LYS A 279 31.65 -7.11 13.00
CA LYS A 279 30.56 -7.56 12.12
C LYS A 279 29.50 -8.31 12.94
N VAL A 280 28.29 -7.77 12.97
CA VAL A 280 27.09 -8.34 13.61
C VAL A 280 26.15 -8.87 12.53
N THR A 281 25.79 -10.14 12.64
CA THR A 281 24.87 -10.83 11.73
C THR A 281 23.45 -10.89 12.28
N LEU A 282 22.48 -11.31 11.46
CA LEU A 282 21.11 -11.56 11.92
C LEU A 282 21.05 -12.68 12.98
N PHE A 283 21.90 -13.70 12.85
CA PHE A 283 22.06 -14.75 13.86
C PHE A 283 22.50 -14.18 15.20
N ASP A 284 23.49 -13.28 15.19
CA ASP A 284 23.99 -12.63 16.41
C ASP A 284 22.89 -11.84 17.12
N ILE A 285 22.04 -11.14 16.37
CA ILE A 285 20.88 -10.43 16.91
C ILE A 285 19.87 -11.40 17.53
N ALA A 286 19.53 -12.49 16.83
CA ALA A 286 18.59 -13.49 17.32
C ALA A 286 19.07 -14.14 18.63
N VAL A 287 20.36 -14.47 18.73
CA VAL A 287 20.98 -15.01 19.95
C VAL A 287 20.99 -13.96 21.06
N LYS A 288 21.40 -12.72 20.78
CA LYS A 288 21.44 -11.62 21.76
C LYS A 288 20.06 -11.31 22.35
N LEU A 289 19.01 -11.41 21.55
CA LEU A 289 17.62 -11.21 21.97
C LEU A 289 16.96 -12.49 22.54
N ALA A 290 17.71 -13.58 22.69
CA ALA A 290 17.22 -14.89 23.14
C ALA A 290 16.05 -15.45 22.29
N ARG A 291 16.00 -15.12 21.00
CA ARG A 291 15.01 -15.62 20.02
C ARG A 291 15.50 -16.93 19.40
N PHE A 292 15.69 -17.96 20.22
CA PHE A 292 16.36 -19.21 19.80
C PHE A 292 15.64 -19.97 18.69
N ARG A 293 14.30 -19.91 18.64
CA ARG A 293 13.52 -20.53 17.53
C ARG A 293 13.76 -19.83 16.19
N ILE A 294 13.97 -18.52 16.21
CA ILE A 294 14.33 -17.75 15.02
C ILE A 294 15.80 -18.01 14.66
N ALA A 295 16.70 -18.04 15.64
CA ALA A 295 18.10 -18.39 15.40
C ALA A 295 18.23 -19.80 14.78
N ALA A 296 17.44 -20.77 15.24
CA ALA A 296 17.36 -22.12 14.67
C ALA A 296 16.84 -22.09 13.22
N LEU A 297 15.79 -21.30 12.93
CA LEU A 297 15.32 -21.11 11.55
C LEU A 297 16.43 -20.55 10.66
N LEU A 298 17.15 -19.52 11.12
CA LEU A 298 18.25 -18.93 10.36
C LEU A 298 19.35 -19.97 10.05
N VAL A 299 19.68 -20.83 11.03
CA VAL A 299 20.63 -21.93 10.82
C VAL A 299 20.12 -22.91 9.76
N GLN A 300 18.85 -23.33 9.84
CA GLN A 300 18.22 -24.23 8.87
C GLN A 300 18.21 -23.64 7.46
N LYS A 301 18.05 -22.33 7.32
CA LYS A 301 18.10 -21.62 6.04
C LYS A 301 19.53 -21.40 5.53
N GLY A 302 20.57 -21.75 6.30
CA GLY A 302 21.95 -21.72 5.85
C GLY A 302 22.74 -20.45 6.20
N VAL A 303 22.62 -19.94 7.43
CA VAL A 303 23.49 -18.86 7.93
C VAL A 303 24.97 -19.17 7.66
N PRO A 304 25.77 -18.21 7.19
CA PRO A 304 27.21 -18.43 6.99
C PRO A 304 27.90 -18.73 8.33
N LEU A 305 28.72 -19.78 8.34
CA LEU A 305 29.58 -20.11 9.49
C LEU A 305 30.89 -19.32 9.38
N HIS A 306 31.29 -18.66 10.45
CA HIS A 306 32.52 -17.88 10.50
C HIS A 306 33.55 -18.55 11.39
N ASP A 307 34.80 -18.51 10.95
CA ASP A 307 35.93 -19.04 11.72
C ASP A 307 36.01 -18.35 13.08
N ALA A 308 36.11 -19.18 14.11
CA ALA A 308 36.34 -18.74 15.47
C ALA A 308 37.84 -18.49 15.71
N PRO A 309 38.20 -17.49 16.52
CA PRO A 309 39.58 -17.32 16.94
C PRO A 309 40.06 -18.48 17.82
N ALA A 310 41.38 -18.64 17.94
CA ALA A 310 42.01 -19.79 18.59
C ALA A 310 41.72 -19.91 20.11
N ASP A 311 41.19 -18.86 20.71
CA ASP A 311 40.80 -18.77 22.12
C ASP A 311 39.40 -19.35 22.40
N TYR A 312 38.64 -19.75 21.37
CA TYR A 312 37.33 -20.36 21.53
C TYR A 312 37.49 -21.85 21.81
N TYR A 313 37.76 -22.20 23.07
CA TYR A 313 37.91 -23.59 23.53
C TYR A 313 37.31 -23.80 24.92
N PHE A 314 36.83 -25.00 25.20
CA PHE A 314 36.45 -25.40 26.55
C PHE A 314 37.18 -26.70 26.93
N ASN A 315 37.22 -26.98 28.24
CA ASN A 315 37.72 -28.25 28.73
C ASN A 315 36.55 -29.23 28.87
N ASP A 316 36.70 -30.43 28.32
CA ASP A 316 35.74 -31.51 28.58
C ASP A 316 35.84 -31.98 30.06
N GLY A 317 34.92 -32.88 30.47
CA GLY A 317 34.94 -33.49 31.80
C GLY A 317 36.23 -34.28 32.13
N LYS A 318 37.14 -34.44 31.17
CA LYS A 318 38.45 -35.11 31.30
C LYS A 318 39.62 -34.13 31.17
N MET A 319 39.38 -32.81 31.27
CA MET A 319 40.37 -31.73 31.17
C MET A 319 41.09 -31.64 29.81
N ARG A 320 40.53 -32.22 28.74
CA ARG A 320 41.04 -32.05 27.37
C ARG A 320 40.52 -30.75 26.79
N ARG A 321 41.43 -30.01 26.15
CA ARG A 321 41.11 -28.74 25.50
C ARG A 321 40.44 -28.99 24.14
N ILE A 322 39.16 -28.68 24.01
CA ILE A 322 38.38 -28.81 22.77
C ILE A 322 38.21 -27.43 22.14
N HIS A 323 38.77 -27.24 20.96
CA HIS A 323 38.58 -26.01 20.15
C HIS A 323 37.25 -26.05 19.42
N VAL A 324 36.57 -24.91 19.36
CA VAL A 324 35.33 -24.74 18.61
C VAL A 324 35.62 -23.84 17.41
N PRO A 325 35.71 -24.40 16.19
CA PRO A 325 36.21 -23.70 15.03
C PRO A 325 35.21 -22.70 14.44
N TYR A 326 33.95 -22.72 14.88
CA TYR A 326 32.91 -21.83 14.37
C TYR A 326 32.30 -20.96 15.46
N ARG A 327 32.25 -19.65 15.18
CA ARG A 327 31.73 -18.64 16.12
C ARG A 327 30.27 -18.90 16.47
N GLU A 328 29.47 -19.36 15.52
CA GLU A 328 28.04 -19.64 15.68
C GLU A 328 27.78 -20.83 16.61
N VAL A 329 28.58 -21.90 16.47
CA VAL A 329 28.53 -23.08 17.37
C VAL A 329 28.95 -22.69 18.78
N TRP A 330 30.02 -21.91 18.91
CA TRP A 330 30.46 -21.39 20.19
C TRP A 330 29.39 -20.53 20.86
N LYS A 331 28.79 -19.59 20.13
CA LYS A 331 27.72 -18.75 20.66
C LYS A 331 26.51 -19.56 21.10
N ALA A 332 26.12 -20.56 20.30
CA ALA A 332 24.99 -21.43 20.61
C ALA A 332 25.22 -22.24 21.91
N LEU A 333 26.44 -22.75 22.11
CA LEU A 333 26.84 -23.54 23.28
C LEU A 333 26.57 -22.82 24.61
N PHE A 334 26.83 -21.51 24.67
CA PHE A 334 26.69 -20.69 25.89
C PHE A 334 25.33 -19.98 26.01
N THR A 335 24.33 -20.43 25.28
CA THR A 335 22.95 -19.92 25.43
C THR A 335 22.18 -20.70 26.50
N ARG A 336 21.06 -20.14 26.97
CA ARG A 336 20.13 -20.80 27.93
C ARG A 336 19.24 -21.88 27.31
N ALA A 337 19.24 -22.02 25.99
CA ALA A 337 18.43 -23.02 25.28
C ALA A 337 19.23 -23.61 24.11
N PRO A 338 20.39 -24.24 24.38
CA PRO A 338 21.31 -24.64 23.35
C PRO A 338 20.80 -25.81 22.55
N GLY A 339 19.97 -26.74 23.06
CA GLY A 339 19.42 -27.83 22.22
C GLY A 339 18.65 -27.32 21.00
N VAL A 340 17.78 -26.33 21.20
CA VAL A 340 16.99 -25.70 20.13
C VAL A 340 17.87 -25.13 19.00
N LEU A 341 19.09 -24.71 19.32
CA LEU A 341 19.99 -24.02 18.39
C LEU A 341 21.17 -24.88 17.91
N LEU A 342 21.74 -25.70 18.80
CA LEU A 342 22.84 -26.61 18.54
C LEU A 342 22.40 -27.79 17.70
N ASP A 343 21.20 -28.35 17.90
CA ASP A 343 20.77 -29.50 17.10
C ASP A 343 20.74 -29.15 15.60
N PRO A 344 20.07 -28.06 15.17
CA PRO A 344 20.13 -27.64 13.76
C PRO A 344 21.54 -27.28 13.27
N LEU A 345 22.42 -26.76 14.15
CA LEU A 345 23.80 -26.43 13.77
C LEU A 345 24.60 -27.72 13.54
N LEU A 346 24.58 -28.67 14.46
CA LEU A 346 25.40 -29.88 14.40
C LEU A 346 24.89 -30.88 13.34
N GLU A 347 23.63 -30.76 12.91
CA GLU A 347 23.06 -31.51 11.79
C GLU A 347 23.52 -31.00 10.41
N ARG A 348 24.16 -29.83 10.36
CA ARG A 348 24.65 -29.28 9.10
C ARG A 348 25.71 -30.18 8.44
N PRO A 349 25.65 -30.37 7.12
CA PRO A 349 26.60 -31.22 6.41
C PRO A 349 28.04 -30.70 6.50
N GLU A 350 28.24 -29.39 6.58
CA GLU A 350 29.57 -28.79 6.75
C GLU A 350 30.23 -29.15 8.09
N LEU A 351 29.43 -29.59 9.06
CA LEU A 351 29.87 -30.00 10.38
C LEU A 351 29.84 -31.51 10.57
N HIS A 352 29.61 -32.33 9.52
CA HIS A 352 29.41 -33.77 9.68
C HIS A 352 30.60 -34.48 10.35
N ASP A 353 31.83 -34.11 9.97
CA ASP A 353 33.10 -34.69 10.47
C ASP A 353 33.59 -34.05 11.78
N TYR A 354 32.73 -33.28 12.45
CA TYR A 354 33.12 -32.58 13.66
C TYR A 354 33.22 -33.58 14.83
N GLU A 355 34.42 -34.12 15.07
CA GLU A 355 34.73 -35.23 15.99
C GLU A 355 34.24 -35.02 17.44
N PHE A 356 34.00 -33.77 17.85
CA PHE A 356 33.67 -33.38 19.22
C PHE A 356 32.18 -33.04 19.43
N LYS A 357 31.28 -33.42 18.52
CA LYS A 357 29.83 -33.17 18.64
C LYS A 357 29.24 -33.59 19.98
N ASP A 358 29.57 -34.80 20.44
CA ASP A 358 29.02 -35.34 21.68
C ASP A 358 29.53 -34.59 22.91
N ALA A 359 30.83 -34.22 22.92
CA ALA A 359 31.40 -33.40 23.98
C ALA A 359 30.77 -31.98 24.03
N ILE A 360 30.40 -31.42 22.88
CA ILE A 360 29.71 -30.12 22.79
C ILE A 360 28.28 -30.24 23.34
N ARG A 361 27.58 -31.33 23.01
CA ARG A 361 26.24 -31.61 23.56
C ARG A 361 26.28 -31.80 25.08
N GLU A 362 27.20 -32.61 25.58
CA GLU A 362 27.40 -32.82 27.01
C GLU A 362 27.68 -31.49 27.71
N ARG A 363 28.58 -30.68 27.15
CA ARG A 363 28.91 -29.37 27.72
C ARG A 363 27.71 -28.42 27.70
N ALA A 364 26.91 -28.43 26.66
CA ALA A 364 25.69 -27.64 26.58
C ALA A 364 24.68 -28.04 27.67
N ILE A 365 24.53 -29.35 27.92
CA ILE A 365 23.66 -29.88 28.97
C ILE A 365 24.16 -29.44 30.35
N GLU A 366 25.45 -29.59 30.63
CA GLU A 366 26.06 -29.11 31.88
C GLU A 366 25.77 -27.63 32.11
N LEU A 367 25.96 -26.78 31.10
CA LEU A 367 25.78 -25.33 31.22
C LEU A 367 24.34 -24.91 31.55
N ASN A 368 23.31 -25.66 31.10
CA ASN A 368 21.92 -25.39 31.50
C ASN A 368 21.49 -26.10 32.77
N GLY A 369 22.19 -27.17 33.14
CA GLY A 369 21.98 -27.93 34.37
C GLY A 369 22.69 -27.35 35.60
N LEU A 370 23.50 -26.30 35.44
CA LEU A 370 24.20 -25.60 36.52
C LEU A 370 23.25 -24.70 37.36
N GLY A 371 22.23 -25.35 37.91
CA GLY A 371 21.36 -24.85 38.97
C GLY A 371 21.09 -25.91 40.06
N SER A 372 21.76 -27.07 40.06
CA SER A 372 21.64 -28.03 41.15
C SER A 372 22.98 -28.71 41.46
N SER A 373 23.35 -28.63 42.74
CA SER A 373 24.46 -29.30 43.43
C SER A 373 25.87 -28.72 43.29
N VAL A 374 26.10 -27.57 43.94
CA VAL A 374 27.31 -27.42 44.77
C VAL A 374 26.90 -27.00 46.17
N GLN A 375 26.37 -27.95 46.94
CA GLN A 375 26.48 -28.01 48.39
C GLN A 375 26.10 -29.43 48.84
N THR A 376 27.10 -30.30 48.91
CA THR A 376 27.09 -31.40 49.89
C THR A 376 28.55 -31.72 50.23
N THR A 377 29.01 -30.98 51.23
CA THR A 377 29.67 -31.49 52.44
C THR A 377 30.60 -32.68 52.23
N ARG A 378 31.90 -32.39 52.34
CA ARG A 378 32.94 -33.34 52.76
C ARG A 378 32.45 -34.12 53.99
N MET A 379 32.50 -35.46 53.91
CA MET A 379 32.74 -36.32 55.06
C MET A 379 34.24 -36.60 55.15
#